data_AF-A0A6A4ZTC8-F1
#
_entry.id   AF-A0A6A4ZTC8-F1
#
_cell.length_a   1.000
_cell.length_b   1.000
_cell.length_c   1.000
_cell.angle_alpha   90.00
_cell.angle_beta   90.00
_cell.angle_gamma   90.00
#
_symmetry.space_group_name_H-M   'P 1'
#
loop_
_entity.id
_entity.type
_entity.pdbx_description
1 polymer ?
#
loop_
_entity_poly.entity_id
_entity_poly.type
_entity_poly.pdbx_seq_one_letter_code
_entity_poly.pdbx_strand_id
1 'polypeptide(L)'
;MTLAPPSGDDDLPVDVHATLLANFVEANRVLLNMLVREKPSLLDTSLAALIKIPQCRAFLDFDNKRTYFQASMKRLRHASLRSQGGGGGSSSVRLPVRRDRVFEDSYYALRMRSGHELRRKLHISFTGEEGIDAGGVTREWYTILAREIFNPNYALFTSAADSPTFQPNPLSFVNKDHLSYFEFVGKVIGKAIADGQLLDAHFTRSFYKHMLQLPLSYSDMEAIDPEYYRNLHSILDNPIDALGLDLTFSIEHSNFGKLDVVDLVPNGRDVAVTDDNKLEYVKLVTHHRMATGIRSQIDSFLGGLHQLVSPQLISIFNENELELLISGMPEIDIDDLKANTDYANYKPTDNVIRWFWNAMYSFTHEERALFIQFVTGTSKVPLEGFKALEGMRGTQKFNIHKAFGSSASLPTAHT
;
A
#
# COMPACT_ATOMS: atom_id res chain seq x y z
N MET A 1 20.18 -1.69 -12.48
CA MET A 1 19.97 -3.15 -12.59
C MET A 1 18.61 -3.30 -13.25
N THR A 2 18.62 -3.60 -14.53
CA THR A 2 17.48 -3.53 -15.47
C THR A 2 16.49 -4.64 -15.15
N LEU A 3 15.29 -4.31 -14.67
CA LEU A 3 14.17 -5.24 -14.67
C LEU A 3 13.59 -5.21 -16.08
N ALA A 4 13.96 -6.20 -16.88
CA ALA A 4 13.31 -6.50 -18.15
C ALA A 4 11.81 -6.78 -17.91
N PRO A 5 10.94 -6.58 -18.91
CA PRO A 5 9.55 -7.06 -18.84
C PRO A 5 9.57 -8.57 -18.55
N PRO A 6 8.55 -9.12 -17.87
CA PRO A 6 8.49 -10.54 -17.61
C PRO A 6 8.44 -11.28 -18.95
N SER A 7 9.55 -11.94 -19.28
CA SER A 7 9.61 -12.92 -20.36
C SER A 7 8.76 -14.10 -19.94
N GLY A 8 7.74 -14.41 -20.76
CA GLY A 8 7.08 -15.71 -20.91
C GLY A 8 6.75 -16.49 -19.63
N ASP A 9 5.46 -16.72 -19.40
CA ASP A 9 4.99 -17.85 -18.58
C ASP A 9 5.53 -19.17 -19.19
N ASP A 10 6.75 -19.54 -18.80
CA ASP A 10 7.23 -20.92 -18.84
C ASP A 10 6.69 -21.60 -17.58
N ASP A 11 5.90 -22.65 -17.80
CA ASP A 11 5.41 -23.62 -16.81
C ASP A 11 6.53 -24.01 -15.81
N LEU A 12 6.62 -23.29 -14.70
CA LEU A 12 7.38 -23.72 -13.54
C LEU A 12 6.66 -24.94 -12.95
N PRO A 13 7.35 -26.06 -12.70
CA PRO A 13 6.70 -27.24 -12.13
C PRO A 13 6.06 -26.86 -10.79
N VAL A 14 4.74 -26.96 -10.73
CA VAL A 14 3.96 -26.76 -9.51
C VAL A 14 4.51 -27.72 -8.46
N ASP A 15 5.11 -27.16 -7.39
CA ASP A 15 5.57 -27.96 -6.26
C ASP A 15 4.35 -28.61 -5.60
N VAL A 16 4.13 -29.88 -5.92
CA VAL A 16 3.01 -30.68 -5.43
C VAL A 16 3.01 -30.72 -3.90
N HIS A 17 4.18 -30.74 -3.27
CA HIS A 17 4.28 -30.74 -1.81
C HIS A 17 3.90 -29.40 -1.19
N ALA A 18 4.32 -28.28 -1.80
CA ALA A 18 3.90 -26.95 -1.38
C ALA A 18 2.38 -26.76 -1.52
N THR A 19 1.80 -27.31 -2.59
CA THR A 19 0.36 -27.27 -2.85
C THR A 19 -0.43 -28.09 -1.83
N LEU A 20 0.00 -29.32 -1.55
CA LEU A 20 -0.62 -30.16 -0.52
C LEU A 20 -0.56 -29.51 0.87
N LEU A 21 0.58 -28.90 1.20
CA LEU A 21 0.74 -28.19 2.46
C LEU A 21 -0.18 -26.96 2.51
N ALA A 22 -0.27 -26.17 1.44
CA ALA A 22 -1.17 -25.01 1.38
C ALA A 22 -2.64 -25.43 1.62
N ASN A 23 -3.10 -26.52 0.99
CA ASN A 23 -4.44 -27.06 1.21
C ASN A 23 -4.66 -27.50 2.66
N PHE A 24 -3.66 -28.13 3.29
CA PHE A 24 -3.72 -28.46 4.72
C PHE A 24 -3.82 -27.20 5.58
N VAL A 25 -3.02 -26.18 5.27
CA VAL A 25 -3.00 -24.92 6.02
C VAL A 25 -4.34 -24.19 5.89
N GLU A 26 -4.89 -24.11 4.68
CA GLU A 26 -6.20 -23.52 4.42
C GLU A 26 -7.30 -24.22 5.24
N ALA A 27 -7.36 -25.56 5.15
CA ALA A 27 -8.37 -26.35 5.84
C ALA A 27 -8.28 -26.25 7.38
N ASN A 28 -7.08 -25.95 7.90
CA ASN A 28 -6.82 -25.87 9.35
C ASN A 28 -6.49 -24.45 9.82
N ARG A 29 -6.77 -23.41 9.00
CA ARG A 29 -6.29 -22.04 9.24
C ARG A 29 -6.66 -21.49 10.62
N VAL A 30 -7.87 -21.79 11.10
CA VAL A 30 -8.35 -21.31 12.40
C VAL A 30 -7.51 -21.88 13.54
N LEU A 31 -7.29 -23.20 13.55
CA LEU A 31 -6.50 -23.87 14.59
C LEU A 31 -5.03 -23.46 14.51
N LEU A 32 -4.45 -23.40 13.31
CA LEU A 32 -3.05 -23.01 13.11
C LEU A 32 -2.80 -21.58 13.58
N ASN A 33 -3.69 -20.64 13.24
CA ASN A 33 -3.56 -19.26 13.71
C ASN A 33 -3.73 -19.13 15.22
N MET A 34 -4.64 -19.88 15.86
CA MET A 34 -4.74 -19.93 17.32
C MET A 34 -3.45 -20.46 17.95
N LEU A 35 -2.87 -21.54 17.43
CA LEU A 35 -1.61 -22.11 17.93
C LEU A 35 -0.44 -21.13 17.82
N VAL A 36 -0.33 -20.44 16.69
CA VAL A 36 0.71 -19.42 16.47
C VAL A 36 0.50 -18.22 17.39
N ARG A 37 -0.74 -17.79 17.62
CA ARG A 37 -1.08 -16.68 18.52
C ARG A 37 -0.68 -16.99 19.96
N GLU A 38 -0.95 -18.22 20.43
CA GLU A 38 -0.52 -18.70 21.75
C GLU A 38 1.01 -18.86 21.86
N LYS A 39 1.67 -19.30 20.78
CA LYS A 39 3.12 -19.52 20.75
C LYS A 39 3.77 -19.00 19.46
N PRO A 40 4.09 -17.70 19.38
CA PRO A 40 4.64 -17.10 18.14
C PRO A 40 5.98 -17.68 17.68
N SER A 41 6.78 -18.25 18.59
CA SER A 41 8.06 -18.87 18.26
C SER A 41 7.96 -20.12 17.39
N LEU A 42 6.76 -20.66 17.18
CA LEU A 42 6.51 -21.73 16.22
C LEU A 42 6.86 -21.31 14.79
N LEU A 43 6.67 -20.03 14.44
CA LEU A 43 7.03 -19.50 13.11
C LEU A 43 8.54 -19.38 12.89
N ASP A 44 9.34 -19.38 13.95
CA ASP A 44 10.80 -19.46 13.84
C ASP A 44 11.29 -20.92 13.74
N THR A 45 10.43 -21.91 14.02
CA THR A 45 10.82 -23.32 14.20
C THR A 45 9.91 -24.29 13.44
N SER A 46 9.06 -25.05 14.13
CA SER A 46 8.30 -26.18 13.59
C SER A 46 7.22 -25.78 12.58
N LEU A 47 6.72 -24.54 12.63
CA LEU A 47 5.73 -23.98 11.72
C LEU A 47 6.32 -22.88 10.82
N ALA A 48 7.65 -22.84 10.64
CA ALA A 48 8.30 -21.84 9.79
C ALA A 48 7.80 -21.87 8.33
N ALA A 49 7.29 -23.00 7.85
CA ALA A 49 6.69 -23.11 6.53
C ALA A 49 5.49 -22.16 6.35
N LEU A 50 4.71 -21.89 7.41
CA LEU A 50 3.53 -21.01 7.35
C LEU A 50 3.89 -19.57 6.95
N ILE A 51 5.08 -19.09 7.32
CA ILE A 51 5.53 -17.74 6.98
C ILE A 51 6.46 -17.71 5.76
N LYS A 52 7.23 -18.77 5.52
CA LYS A 52 8.23 -18.83 4.45
C LYS A 52 7.65 -19.19 3.08
N ILE A 53 6.61 -20.02 3.03
CA ILE A 53 6.00 -20.47 1.78
C ILE A 53 4.87 -19.50 1.41
N PRO A 54 4.92 -18.80 0.25
CA PRO A 54 3.92 -17.80 -0.13
C PRO A 54 2.47 -18.30 -0.10
N GLN A 55 2.23 -19.53 -0.58
CA GLN A 55 0.89 -20.12 -0.60
C GLN A 55 0.33 -20.37 0.80
N CYS A 56 1.18 -20.73 1.77
CA CYS A 56 0.77 -20.93 3.16
C CYS A 56 0.57 -19.60 3.89
N ARG A 57 1.45 -18.62 3.60
CA ARG A 57 1.42 -17.28 4.18
C ARG A 57 0.12 -16.54 3.94
N ALA A 58 -0.56 -16.80 2.82
CA ALA A 58 -1.86 -16.23 2.50
C ALA A 58 -2.95 -16.57 3.55
N PHE A 59 -2.79 -17.66 4.31
CA PHE A 59 -3.74 -18.13 5.30
C PHE A 59 -3.33 -17.83 6.76
N LEU A 60 -2.20 -17.13 6.95
CA LEU A 60 -1.78 -16.68 8.27
C LEU A 60 -2.36 -15.28 8.54
N ASP A 61 -3.01 -15.13 9.69
CA ASP A 61 -3.67 -13.88 10.11
C ASP A 61 -2.64 -12.73 10.24
N PHE A 62 -3.08 -11.51 9.97
CA PHE A 62 -2.22 -10.32 10.00
C PHE A 62 -1.54 -10.14 11.35
N ASP A 63 -2.24 -10.36 12.47
CA ASP A 63 -1.70 -10.18 13.81
C ASP A 63 -0.53 -11.14 14.12
N ASN A 64 -0.60 -12.38 13.63
CA ASN A 64 0.46 -13.37 13.71
C ASN A 64 1.67 -12.95 12.87
N LYS A 65 1.45 -12.50 11.61
CA LYS A 65 2.51 -11.94 10.75
C LYS A 65 3.16 -10.72 11.40
N ARG A 66 2.36 -9.79 11.95
CA ARG A 66 2.81 -8.58 12.64
C ARG A 66 3.66 -8.91 13.86
N THR A 67 3.23 -9.88 14.67
CA THR A 67 3.98 -10.33 15.85
C THR A 67 5.34 -10.91 15.46
N TYR A 68 5.38 -11.76 14.43
CA TYR A 68 6.61 -12.30 13.87
C TYR A 68 7.54 -11.20 13.33
N PHE A 69 6.97 -10.24 12.59
CA PHE A 69 7.69 -9.10 12.04
C PHE A 69 8.33 -8.24 13.14
N GLN A 70 7.57 -7.83 14.15
CA GLN A 70 8.05 -7.02 15.27
C GLN A 70 9.15 -7.73 16.05
N ALA A 71 9.01 -9.05 16.29
CA ALA A 71 10.05 -9.85 16.91
C ALA A 71 11.35 -9.86 16.07
N SER A 72 11.22 -10.00 14.75
CA SER A 72 12.35 -9.94 13.81
C SER A 72 13.04 -8.58 13.81
N MET A 73 12.28 -7.48 13.78
CA MET A 73 12.81 -6.11 13.87
C MET A 73 13.54 -5.87 15.20
N LYS A 74 12.99 -6.36 16.32
CA LYS A 74 13.64 -6.28 17.63
C LYS A 74 14.97 -7.02 17.65
N ARG A 75 15.05 -8.22 17.06
CA ARG A 75 16.31 -8.98 16.92
C ARG A 75 17.35 -8.20 16.11
N LEU A 76 16.96 -7.61 14.98
CA LEU A 76 17.85 -6.78 14.14
C LEU A 76 18.38 -5.55 14.88
N ARG A 77 17.54 -4.89 15.67
CA ARG A 77 17.94 -3.76 16.53
C ARG A 77 18.99 -4.21 17.56
N HIS A 78 18.74 -5.31 18.28
CA HIS A 78 19.70 -5.84 19.27
C HIS A 78 21.02 -6.32 18.65
N ALA A 79 21.00 -6.86 17.43
CA ALA A 79 22.22 -7.22 16.71
C ALA A 79 23.04 -5.98 16.33
N SER A 80 22.38 -4.93 15.84
CA SER A 80 23.03 -3.67 15.43
C SER A 80 23.67 -2.94 16.63
N LEU A 81 23.05 -3.00 17.81
CA LEU A 81 23.62 -2.45 19.04
C LEU A 81 24.85 -3.22 19.55
N ARG A 82 24.91 -4.54 19.33
CA ARG A 82 26.04 -5.39 19.76
C ARG A 82 27.27 -5.23 18.88
N SER A 83 27.09 -5.03 17.56
CA SER A 83 28.20 -4.87 16.62
C SER A 83 29.03 -3.61 16.87
N GLN A 84 28.55 -2.66 17.67
CA GLN A 84 29.22 -1.39 17.95
C GLN A 84 30.05 -1.36 19.26
N GLY A 85 30.27 -2.52 19.88
CA GLY A 85 31.21 -2.78 20.99
C GLY A 85 31.78 -1.58 21.77
N GLY A 86 31.26 -1.34 22.99
CA GLY A 86 31.99 -0.67 24.08
C GLY A 86 32.38 0.81 23.94
N GLY A 87 32.27 1.43 22.76
CA GLY A 87 32.72 2.81 22.54
C GLY A 87 31.59 3.83 22.68
N GLY A 88 31.25 4.24 23.91
CA GLY A 88 30.68 5.55 24.32
C GLY A 88 29.58 6.28 23.52
N GLY A 89 29.08 5.72 22.41
CA GLY A 89 28.11 6.35 21.52
C GLY A 89 26.71 6.31 22.11
N SER A 90 25.98 7.42 22.03
CA SER A 90 24.61 7.50 22.53
C SER A 90 23.74 6.39 21.94
N SER A 91 22.98 5.69 22.80
CA SER A 91 22.04 4.63 22.42
C SER A 91 20.86 5.14 21.58
N SER A 92 20.72 6.46 21.44
CA SER A 92 19.69 7.12 20.65
C SER A 92 20.27 8.13 19.66
N VAL A 93 19.57 8.36 18.55
CA VAL A 93 19.87 9.43 17.58
C VAL A 93 19.07 10.66 18.01
N ARG A 94 19.76 11.73 18.43
CA ARG A 94 19.10 12.98 18.82
C ARG A 94 18.69 13.77 17.59
N LEU A 95 17.45 14.26 17.59
CA LEU A 95 16.86 15.03 16.50
C LEU A 95 16.25 16.33 17.03
N PRO A 96 17.06 17.40 17.18
CA PRO A 96 16.53 18.71 17.43
C PRO A 96 15.88 19.25 16.15
N VAL A 97 14.60 19.60 16.22
CA VAL A 97 13.81 20.12 15.09
C VAL A 97 13.04 21.35 15.50
N ARG A 98 12.74 22.25 14.58
CA ARG A 98 11.82 23.36 14.81
C ARG A 98 10.41 22.94 14.39
N ARG A 99 9.40 23.32 15.17
CA ARG A 99 8.00 22.92 14.95
C ARG A 99 7.43 23.39 13.61
N ASP A 100 7.86 24.56 13.15
CA ASP A 100 7.46 25.15 11.87
C ASP A 100 8.28 24.62 10.67
N ARG A 101 9.32 23.82 10.91
CA ARG A 101 10.26 23.29 9.90
C ARG A 101 10.55 21.80 10.09
N VAL A 102 9.58 21.04 10.62
CA VAL A 102 9.78 19.64 10.99
C VAL A 102 10.24 18.80 9.81
N PHE A 103 9.65 18.99 8.64
CA PHE A 103 10.01 18.23 7.45
C PHE A 103 11.45 18.51 7.01
N GLU A 104 11.83 19.78 6.84
CA GLU A 104 13.17 20.15 6.39
C GLU A 104 14.26 19.79 7.41
N ASP A 105 14.04 20.11 8.69
CA ASP A 105 15.02 19.82 9.75
C ASP A 105 15.25 18.31 9.88
N SER A 106 14.17 17.51 9.77
CA SER A 106 14.26 16.04 9.78
C SER A 106 14.97 15.53 8.53
N TYR A 107 14.69 16.09 7.36
CA TYR A 107 15.38 15.74 6.11
C TYR A 107 16.89 15.93 6.24
N TYR A 108 17.35 17.12 6.64
CA TYR A 108 18.79 17.38 6.77
C TYR A 108 19.46 16.51 7.83
N ALA A 109 18.76 16.21 8.93
CA ALA A 109 19.32 15.42 10.01
C ALA A 109 19.36 13.90 9.73
N LEU A 110 18.45 13.38 8.89
CA LEU A 110 18.31 11.95 8.62
C LEU A 110 18.85 11.51 7.25
N ARG A 111 18.90 12.38 6.24
CA ARG A 111 19.27 11.99 4.85
C ARG A 111 20.62 11.29 4.73
N MET A 112 21.63 11.74 5.48
CA MET A 112 22.99 11.18 5.46
C MET A 112 23.20 10.02 6.44
N ARG A 113 22.20 9.70 7.27
CA ARG A 113 22.31 8.62 8.26
C ARG A 113 22.13 7.28 7.58
N SER A 114 22.97 6.33 7.97
CA SER A 114 22.87 4.95 7.50
C SER A 114 21.70 4.21 8.15
N GLY A 115 21.21 3.17 7.49
CA GLY A 115 20.20 2.28 8.07
C GLY A 115 20.65 1.65 9.41
N HIS A 116 21.94 1.38 9.58
CA HIS A 116 22.48 0.86 10.84
C HIS A 116 22.34 1.87 11.99
N GLU A 117 22.69 3.14 11.76
CA GLU A 117 22.50 4.22 12.74
C GLU A 117 21.03 4.42 13.08
N LEU A 118 20.16 4.42 12.07
CA LEU A 118 18.72 4.69 12.22
C LEU A 118 17.94 3.52 12.85
N ARG A 119 18.51 2.31 12.99
CA ARG A 119 17.91 1.24 13.80
C ARG A 119 17.86 1.56 15.28
N ARG A 120 18.72 2.47 15.76
CA ARG A 120 18.68 2.99 17.13
C ARG A 120 17.39 3.77 17.38
N LYS A 121 17.04 3.97 18.65
CA LYS A 121 15.89 4.81 19.00
C LYS A 121 16.16 6.26 18.57
N LEU A 122 15.15 6.94 18.06
CA LEU A 122 15.21 8.39 17.90
C LEU A 122 14.90 9.05 19.24
N HIS A 123 15.47 10.22 19.48
CA HIS A 123 15.12 11.08 20.59
C HIS A 123 14.85 12.46 20.03
N ILE A 124 13.56 12.80 19.95
CA ILE A 124 13.11 14.03 19.31
C ILE A 124 13.01 15.15 20.35
N SER A 125 13.41 16.36 19.97
CA SER A 125 13.25 17.55 20.80
C SER A 125 12.85 18.73 19.92
N PHE A 126 11.77 19.43 20.27
CA PHE A 126 11.40 20.68 19.63
C PHE A 126 12.24 21.82 20.19
N THR A 127 12.91 22.55 19.30
CA THR A 127 13.88 23.59 19.68
C THR A 127 13.15 24.76 20.34
N GLY A 128 13.55 25.13 21.56
CA GLY A 128 12.92 26.21 22.32
C GLY A 128 11.64 25.81 23.07
N GLU A 129 11.29 24.53 23.08
CA GLU A 129 10.14 24.00 23.82
C GLU A 129 10.58 23.11 24.99
N GLU A 130 9.84 23.19 26.10
CA GLU A 130 10.01 22.27 27.22
C GLU A 130 9.34 20.93 26.89
N GLY A 131 10.13 19.86 26.79
CA GLY A 131 9.60 18.52 26.55
C GLY A 131 10.66 17.46 26.81
N ILE A 132 10.38 16.54 27.72
CA ILE A 132 11.17 15.31 27.89
C ILE A 132 10.48 14.23 27.05
N ASP A 133 11.17 13.74 26.02
CA ASP A 133 10.63 12.68 25.18
C ASP A 133 10.58 11.33 25.93
N ALA A 134 9.43 11.08 26.58
CA ALA A 134 9.02 9.76 27.08
C ALA A 134 8.20 8.97 26.03
N GLY A 135 8.27 9.37 24.75
CA GLY A 135 7.55 8.77 23.61
C GLY A 135 6.44 9.66 23.03
N GLY A 136 5.94 10.65 23.79
CA GLY A 136 4.92 11.58 23.31
C GLY A 136 5.43 12.51 22.19
N VAL A 137 6.61 13.10 22.39
CA VAL A 137 7.24 14.00 21.41
C VAL A 137 7.57 13.26 20.12
N THR A 138 8.06 12.01 20.22
CA THR A 138 8.30 11.16 19.04
C THR A 138 7.01 10.89 18.26
N ARG A 139 5.89 10.59 18.92
CA ARG A 139 4.59 10.37 18.24
C ARG A 139 4.08 11.62 17.55
N GLU A 140 4.21 12.77 18.21
CA GLU A 140 3.85 14.07 17.65
C GLU A 140 4.68 14.37 16.39
N TRP A 141 5.99 14.13 16.44
CA TRP A 141 6.88 14.29 15.30
C TRP A 141 6.46 13.45 14.09
N TYR A 142 6.14 12.17 14.28
CA TYR A 142 5.60 11.32 13.21
C TYR A 142 4.25 11.83 12.68
N THR A 143 3.38 12.35 13.55
CA THR A 143 2.08 12.92 13.15
C THR A 143 2.26 14.15 12.26
N ILE A 144 3.18 15.04 12.61
CA ILE A 144 3.50 16.23 11.79
C ILE A 144 4.11 15.79 10.46
N LEU A 145 5.08 14.86 10.48
CA LEU A 145 5.70 14.35 9.26
C LEU A 145 4.71 13.68 8.32
N ALA A 146 3.77 12.89 8.83
CA ALA A 146 2.74 12.26 8.00
C ALA A 146 1.97 13.30 7.17
N ARG A 147 1.63 14.44 7.78
CA ARG A 147 0.96 15.56 7.08
C ARG A 147 1.88 16.26 6.08
N GLU A 148 3.12 16.54 6.47
CA GLU A 148 4.07 17.25 5.61
C GLU A 148 4.52 16.42 4.39
N ILE A 149 4.56 15.09 4.51
CA ILE A 149 4.86 14.20 3.37
C ILE A 149 3.89 14.43 2.20
N PHE A 150 2.61 14.68 2.51
CA PHE A 150 1.56 14.91 1.51
C PHE A 150 1.27 16.39 1.26
N ASN A 151 2.07 17.30 1.82
CA ASN A 151 1.90 18.73 1.60
C ASN A 151 2.14 19.07 0.11
N PRO A 152 1.14 19.63 -0.61
CA PRO A 152 1.25 19.91 -2.04
C PRO A 152 2.42 20.85 -2.39
N ASN A 153 2.88 21.66 -1.44
CA ASN A 153 4.01 22.57 -1.64
C ASN A 153 5.34 21.86 -1.93
N TYR A 154 5.52 20.61 -1.47
CA TYR A 154 6.72 19.83 -1.81
C TYR A 154 6.60 19.11 -3.16
N ALA A 155 5.40 19.04 -3.73
CA ALA A 155 5.07 18.37 -4.99
C ALA A 155 5.49 16.90 -5.05
N LEU A 156 5.68 16.22 -3.92
CA LEU A 156 6.15 14.83 -3.87
C LEU A 156 5.03 13.84 -4.17
N PHE A 157 3.89 13.97 -3.51
CA PHE A 157 2.74 13.10 -3.68
C PHE A 157 1.53 13.88 -4.18
N THR A 158 0.62 13.20 -4.84
CA THR A 158 -0.68 13.71 -5.27
C THR A 158 -1.78 12.76 -4.82
N SER A 159 -2.96 13.29 -4.50
CA SER A 159 -4.15 12.47 -4.26
C SER A 159 -4.59 11.78 -5.56
N ALA A 160 -5.13 10.58 -5.44
CA ALA A 160 -5.72 9.83 -6.54
C ALA A 160 -7.23 10.15 -6.66
N ALA A 161 -7.68 10.77 -7.76
CA ALA A 161 -9.10 10.96 -8.11
C ALA A 161 -10.07 11.28 -6.95
N ASP A 162 -9.78 12.34 -6.17
CA ASP A 162 -10.55 12.79 -5.00
C ASP A 162 -10.65 11.75 -3.86
N SER A 163 -9.75 10.77 -3.84
CA SER A 163 -9.56 9.78 -2.76
C SER A 163 -8.67 10.34 -1.64
N PRO A 164 -8.85 9.89 -0.39
CA PRO A 164 -7.91 10.14 0.70
C PRO A 164 -6.54 9.42 0.53
N THR A 165 -6.35 8.68 -0.57
CA THR A 165 -5.11 7.96 -0.88
C THR A 165 -4.17 8.75 -1.78
N PHE A 166 -2.86 8.54 -1.59
CA PHE A 166 -1.81 9.29 -2.27
C PHE A 166 -0.88 8.39 -3.10
N GLN A 167 -0.38 8.94 -4.21
CA GLN A 167 0.62 8.32 -5.07
C GLN A 167 1.75 9.30 -5.40
N PRO A 168 2.96 8.81 -5.76
CA PRO A 168 4.04 9.68 -6.20
C PRO A 168 3.58 10.58 -7.35
N ASN A 169 3.87 11.87 -7.25
CA ASN A 169 3.55 12.83 -8.29
C ASN A 169 4.50 12.64 -9.48
N PRO A 170 3.98 12.36 -10.70
CA PRO A 170 4.80 12.31 -11.91
C PRO A 170 5.53 13.63 -12.18
N LEU A 171 4.96 14.76 -11.75
CA LEU A 171 5.53 16.10 -11.90
C LEU A 171 6.44 16.53 -10.73
N SER A 172 6.83 15.59 -9.85
CA SER A 172 7.69 15.91 -8.70
C SER A 172 9.06 16.49 -9.09
N PHE A 173 9.52 16.26 -10.33
CA PHE A 173 10.76 16.84 -10.86
C PHE A 173 10.81 18.37 -10.87
N VAL A 174 9.67 19.07 -10.69
CA VAL A 174 9.64 20.52 -10.44
C VAL A 174 10.49 20.87 -9.21
N ASN A 175 10.49 20.00 -8.22
CA ASN A 175 11.41 20.08 -7.09
C ASN A 175 12.72 19.38 -7.45
N LYS A 176 13.81 20.14 -7.54
CA LYS A 176 15.14 19.63 -7.94
C LYS A 176 15.68 18.54 -7.02
N ASP A 177 15.27 18.55 -5.75
CA ASP A 177 15.72 17.59 -4.74
C ASP A 177 14.71 16.44 -4.55
N HIS A 178 13.68 16.32 -5.40
CA HIS A 178 12.56 15.39 -5.20
C HIS A 178 13.00 13.94 -4.95
N LEU A 179 13.98 13.42 -5.69
CA LEU A 179 14.48 12.05 -5.49
C LEU A 179 15.11 11.87 -4.11
N SER A 180 15.87 12.86 -3.63
CA SER A 180 16.44 12.83 -2.29
C SER A 180 15.36 12.90 -1.21
N TYR A 181 14.30 13.69 -1.45
CA TYR A 181 13.13 13.71 -0.59
C TYR A 181 12.39 12.37 -0.60
N PHE A 182 12.18 11.72 -1.74
CA PHE A 182 11.57 10.39 -1.79
C PHE A 182 12.38 9.35 -1.00
N GLU A 183 13.71 9.34 -1.13
CA GLU A 183 14.55 8.47 -0.30
C GLU A 183 14.38 8.77 1.19
N PHE A 184 14.34 10.05 1.57
CA PHE A 184 14.08 10.45 2.94
C PHE A 184 12.70 10.00 3.44
N VAL A 185 11.64 10.19 2.66
CA VAL A 185 10.29 9.72 3.01
C VAL A 185 10.29 8.20 3.17
N GLY A 186 10.94 7.47 2.26
CA GLY A 186 11.15 6.03 2.39
C GLY A 186 11.85 5.64 3.69
N LYS A 187 12.90 6.37 4.10
CA LYS A 187 13.57 6.19 5.39
C LYS A 187 12.62 6.44 6.57
N VAL A 188 11.81 7.51 6.54
CA VAL A 188 10.84 7.83 7.60
C VAL A 188 9.80 6.73 7.75
N ILE A 189 9.21 6.28 6.64
CA ILE A 189 8.21 5.19 6.63
C ILE A 189 8.85 3.89 7.14
N GLY A 190 10.03 3.53 6.62
CA GLY A 190 10.77 2.35 7.09
C GLY A 190 11.15 2.43 8.57
N LYS A 191 11.41 3.65 9.06
CA LYS A 191 11.75 3.90 10.46
C LYS A 191 10.54 3.76 11.37
N ALA A 192 9.39 4.28 10.95
CA ALA A 192 8.12 4.10 11.65
C ALA A 192 7.75 2.62 11.77
N ILE A 193 7.80 1.88 10.65
CA ILE A 193 7.56 0.43 10.61
C ILE A 193 8.53 -0.31 11.54
N ALA A 194 9.83 0.02 11.49
CA ALA A 194 10.84 -0.61 12.34
C ALA A 194 10.66 -0.34 13.84
N ASP A 195 10.14 0.85 14.19
CA ASP A 195 9.87 1.26 15.56
C ASP A 195 8.48 0.87 16.06
N GLY A 196 7.62 0.35 15.19
CA GLY A 196 6.22 0.07 15.51
C GLY A 196 5.42 1.35 15.79
N GLN A 197 5.76 2.44 15.11
CA GLN A 197 5.03 3.70 15.15
C GLN A 197 4.09 3.78 13.96
N LEU A 198 2.88 4.26 14.22
CA LEU A 198 1.86 4.43 13.18
C LEU A 198 2.00 5.80 12.52
N LEU A 199 1.62 5.87 11.25
CA LEU A 199 1.58 7.09 10.45
C LEU A 199 0.22 7.20 9.76
N ASP A 200 -0.46 8.34 9.86
CA ASP A 200 -1.63 8.66 9.04
C ASP A 200 -1.17 8.91 7.59
N ALA A 201 -0.77 7.83 6.91
CA ALA A 201 -0.17 7.82 5.60
C ALA A 201 -0.79 6.72 4.74
N HIS A 202 -1.81 7.12 3.97
CA HIS A 202 -2.60 6.23 3.14
C HIS A 202 -2.18 6.39 1.69
N PHE A 203 -1.57 5.34 1.14
CA PHE A 203 -1.12 5.33 -0.25
C PHE A 203 -2.11 4.56 -1.13
N THR A 204 -1.98 4.71 -2.44
CA THR A 204 -2.74 3.87 -3.37
C THR A 204 -2.30 2.41 -3.27
N ARG A 205 -3.23 1.50 -3.57
CA ARG A 205 -2.97 0.04 -3.62
C ARG A 205 -1.77 -0.31 -4.51
N SER A 206 -1.66 0.34 -5.66
CA SER A 206 -0.53 0.16 -6.59
C SER A 206 0.81 0.53 -5.95
N PHE A 207 0.85 1.57 -5.11
CA PHE A 207 2.08 1.96 -4.42
C PHE A 207 2.48 0.98 -3.31
N TYR A 208 1.51 0.42 -2.55
CA TYR A 208 1.80 -0.69 -1.64
C TYR A 208 2.32 -1.93 -2.38
N LYS A 209 1.77 -2.25 -3.56
CA LYS A 209 2.31 -3.33 -4.41
C LYS A 209 3.75 -3.05 -4.85
N HIS A 210 4.10 -1.81 -5.17
CA HIS A 210 5.50 -1.42 -5.45
C HIS A 210 6.42 -1.65 -4.24
N MET A 211 5.99 -1.32 -3.03
CA MET A 211 6.75 -1.58 -1.80
C MET A 211 7.03 -3.06 -1.58
N LEU A 212 6.06 -3.91 -1.95
CA LEU A 212 6.13 -5.35 -1.80
C LEU A 212 6.73 -6.07 -3.03
N GLN A 213 7.06 -5.32 -4.09
CA GLN A 213 7.52 -5.85 -5.38
C GLN A 213 6.52 -6.84 -6.01
N LEU A 214 5.23 -6.57 -5.82
CA LEU A 214 4.14 -7.37 -6.39
C LEU A 214 3.77 -6.90 -7.80
N PRO A 215 3.30 -7.81 -8.66
CA PRO A 215 2.82 -7.44 -9.99
C PRO A 215 1.59 -6.54 -9.88
N LEU A 216 1.51 -5.57 -10.80
CA LEU A 216 0.34 -4.71 -10.95
C LEU A 216 -0.67 -5.34 -11.89
N SER A 217 -1.95 -5.06 -11.63
CA SER A 217 -3.08 -5.43 -12.47
C SER A 217 -3.71 -4.19 -13.07
N TYR A 218 -4.37 -4.30 -14.24
CA TYR A 218 -5.11 -3.18 -14.82
C TYR A 218 -6.24 -2.67 -13.89
N SER A 219 -6.77 -3.55 -13.03
CA SER A 219 -7.75 -3.20 -12.01
C SER A 219 -7.21 -2.21 -10.96
N ASP A 220 -5.89 -2.15 -10.76
CA ASP A 220 -5.29 -1.20 -9.83
C ASP A 220 -5.39 0.25 -10.34
N MET A 221 -5.69 0.45 -11.64
CA MET A 221 -5.93 1.76 -12.22
C MET A 221 -7.22 2.41 -11.71
N GLU A 222 -8.21 1.61 -11.31
CA GLU A 222 -9.49 2.14 -10.85
C GLU A 222 -9.32 3.05 -9.63
N ALA A 223 -8.44 2.68 -8.69
CA ALA A 223 -8.13 3.48 -7.51
C ALA A 223 -7.27 4.73 -7.80
N ILE A 224 -6.74 4.87 -9.02
CA ILE A 224 -5.85 5.96 -9.43
C ILE A 224 -6.57 6.96 -10.33
N ASP A 225 -7.15 6.43 -11.41
CA ASP A 225 -7.87 7.14 -12.44
C ASP A 225 -9.07 6.27 -12.90
N PRO A 226 -10.21 6.42 -12.22
CA PRO A 226 -11.42 5.63 -12.46
C PRO A 226 -12.00 5.84 -13.87
N GLU A 227 -11.87 7.04 -14.41
CA GLU A 227 -12.33 7.34 -15.76
C GLU A 227 -11.46 6.65 -16.79
N TYR A 228 -10.15 6.72 -16.61
CA TYR A 228 -9.22 6.00 -17.45
C TYR A 228 -9.41 4.49 -17.37
N TYR A 229 -9.63 3.95 -16.16
CA TYR A 229 -9.97 2.53 -15.97
C TYR A 229 -11.22 2.13 -16.78
N ARG A 230 -12.31 2.92 -16.73
CA ARG A 230 -13.51 2.66 -17.54
C ARG A 230 -13.22 2.66 -19.04
N ASN A 231 -12.37 3.57 -19.51
CA ASN A 231 -11.96 3.63 -20.91
C ASN A 231 -11.15 2.38 -21.31
N LEU A 232 -10.21 1.95 -20.46
CA LEU A 232 -9.45 0.71 -20.68
C LEU A 232 -10.36 -0.52 -20.67
N HIS A 233 -11.34 -0.58 -19.77
CA HIS A 233 -12.31 -1.66 -19.72
C HIS A 233 -13.17 -1.68 -20.99
N SER A 234 -13.62 -0.52 -21.48
CA SER A 234 -14.35 -0.38 -22.74
C SER A 234 -13.53 -0.87 -23.94
N ILE A 235 -12.22 -0.63 -23.96
CA ILE A 235 -11.31 -1.16 -24.99
C ILE A 235 -11.30 -2.68 -24.96
N LEU A 236 -11.24 -3.29 -23.78
CA LEU A 236 -11.22 -4.76 -23.65
C LEU A 236 -12.53 -5.41 -24.09
N ASP A 237 -13.67 -4.82 -23.71
CA ASP A 237 -14.99 -5.43 -23.91
C ASP A 237 -15.56 -5.24 -25.32
N ASN A 238 -15.11 -4.23 -26.07
CA ASN A 238 -15.65 -3.89 -27.37
C ASN A 238 -14.63 -4.09 -28.50
N PRO A 239 -15.06 -4.39 -29.73
CA PRO A 239 -14.19 -4.38 -30.90
C PRO A 239 -13.55 -3.00 -31.10
N ILE A 240 -12.26 -2.94 -31.43
CA ILE A 240 -11.54 -1.66 -31.61
C ILE A 240 -12.21 -0.78 -32.68
N ASP A 241 -12.59 -1.38 -33.81
CA ASP A 241 -13.26 -0.67 -34.92
C ASP A 241 -14.60 -0.05 -34.50
N ALA A 242 -15.32 -0.67 -33.55
CA ALA A 242 -16.60 -0.18 -33.05
C ALA A 242 -16.46 1.05 -32.14
N LEU A 243 -15.27 1.24 -31.54
CA LEU A 243 -14.97 2.40 -30.70
C LEU A 243 -14.60 3.63 -31.53
N GLY A 244 -14.22 3.46 -32.80
CA GLY A 244 -13.79 4.55 -33.67
C GLY A 244 -12.55 5.28 -33.15
N LEU A 245 -11.67 4.56 -32.44
CA LEU A 245 -10.46 5.10 -31.84
C LEU A 245 -9.24 4.69 -32.66
N ASP A 246 -8.44 5.68 -33.08
CA ASP A 246 -7.13 5.44 -33.70
C ASP A 246 -6.06 5.30 -32.61
N LEU A 247 -6.03 4.14 -31.95
CA LEU A 247 -5.06 3.85 -30.91
C LEU A 247 -3.77 3.27 -31.51
N THR A 248 -2.63 3.72 -30.99
CA THR A 248 -1.30 3.16 -31.29
C THR A 248 -0.65 2.71 -29.99
N PHE A 249 0.42 1.92 -30.05
CA PHE A 249 1.22 1.54 -28.88
C PHE A 249 2.12 2.70 -28.40
N SER A 250 1.54 3.89 -28.25
CA SER A 250 2.17 5.07 -27.71
C SER A 250 1.22 5.81 -26.77
N ILE A 251 1.76 6.68 -25.92
CA ILE A 251 1.01 7.49 -24.97
C ILE A 251 1.49 8.94 -24.99
N GLU A 252 0.55 9.86 -24.94
CA GLU A 252 0.81 11.30 -24.86
C GLU A 252 0.82 11.77 -23.40
N HIS A 253 1.88 12.48 -23.01
CA HIS A 253 2.04 13.11 -21.72
C HIS A 253 2.04 14.63 -21.90
N SER A 254 1.14 15.33 -21.22
CA SER A 254 1.18 16.79 -21.15
C SER A 254 1.99 17.23 -19.93
N ASN A 255 3.22 17.66 -20.17
CA ASN A 255 4.16 18.16 -19.17
C ASN A 255 4.25 19.68 -19.27
N PHE A 256 3.57 20.43 -18.38
CA PHE A 256 3.56 21.90 -18.37
C PHE A 256 3.21 22.52 -19.74
N GLY A 257 2.26 21.91 -20.45
CA GLY A 257 1.83 22.35 -21.78
C GLY A 257 2.70 21.86 -22.94
N LYS A 258 3.79 21.13 -22.67
CA LYS A 258 4.55 20.39 -23.69
C LYS A 258 4.02 18.97 -23.81
N LEU A 259 3.68 18.56 -25.02
CA LEU A 259 3.21 17.22 -25.31
C LEU A 259 4.42 16.34 -25.65
N ASP A 260 4.72 15.38 -24.79
CA ASP A 260 5.74 14.35 -25.01
C ASP A 260 5.03 13.03 -25.33
N VAL A 261 5.39 12.38 -26.43
CA VAL A 261 4.86 11.06 -26.78
C VAL A 261 5.87 10.00 -26.36
N VAL A 262 5.43 8.93 -25.70
CA VAL A 262 6.27 7.80 -25.30
C VAL A 262 5.79 6.54 -25.98
N ASP A 263 6.71 5.81 -26.60
CA ASP A 263 6.40 4.53 -27.24
C ASP A 263 6.39 3.43 -26.18
N LEU A 264 5.29 2.68 -26.10
CA LEU A 264 5.12 1.56 -25.18
C LEU A 264 5.88 0.31 -25.64
N VAL A 265 6.11 0.21 -26.95
CA VAL A 265 6.93 -0.81 -27.64
C VAL A 265 7.86 -0.11 -28.62
N PRO A 266 8.94 -0.75 -29.12
CA PRO A 266 9.78 -0.13 -30.16
C PRO A 266 8.96 0.32 -31.37
N ASN A 267 9.09 1.59 -31.76
CA ASN A 267 8.30 2.26 -32.81
C ASN A 267 6.79 2.22 -32.58
N GLY A 268 6.35 2.28 -31.32
CA GLY A 268 4.95 2.10 -30.94
C GLY A 268 3.95 3.08 -31.56
N ARG A 269 4.39 4.28 -31.99
CA ARG A 269 3.53 5.23 -32.75
C ARG A 269 3.06 4.67 -34.09
N ASP A 270 3.82 3.75 -34.68
CA ASP A 270 3.53 3.14 -35.98
C ASP A 270 2.85 1.77 -35.83
N VAL A 271 2.60 1.31 -34.60
CA VAL A 271 1.94 0.04 -34.31
C VAL A 271 0.51 0.32 -33.86
N ALA A 272 -0.46 -0.01 -34.71
CA ALA A 272 -1.89 0.14 -34.41
C ALA A 272 -2.36 -0.89 -33.37
N VAL A 273 -3.29 -0.46 -32.52
CA VAL A 273 -4.01 -1.37 -31.61
C VAL A 273 -5.12 -2.06 -32.39
N THR A 274 -5.21 -3.38 -32.26
CA THR A 274 -6.19 -4.26 -32.89
C THR A 274 -6.85 -5.15 -31.83
N ASP A 275 -7.93 -5.82 -32.17
CA ASP A 275 -8.59 -6.75 -31.24
C ASP A 275 -7.67 -7.89 -30.76
N ASP A 276 -6.71 -8.30 -31.57
CA ASP A 276 -5.74 -9.35 -31.21
C ASP A 276 -4.69 -8.86 -30.21
N ASN A 277 -4.36 -7.56 -30.20
CA ASN A 277 -3.27 -7.01 -29.40
C ASN A 277 -3.71 -6.04 -28.29
N LYS A 278 -5.01 -5.69 -28.22
CA LYS A 278 -5.55 -4.72 -27.25
C LYS A 278 -5.30 -5.07 -25.79
N LEU A 279 -5.25 -6.37 -25.46
CA LEU A 279 -4.92 -6.82 -24.11
C LEU A 279 -3.49 -6.40 -23.72
N GLU A 280 -2.54 -6.53 -24.65
CA GLU A 280 -1.15 -6.12 -24.43
C GLU A 280 -1.03 -4.60 -24.35
N TYR A 281 -1.75 -3.87 -25.21
CA TYR A 281 -1.83 -2.41 -25.13
C TYR A 281 -2.31 -1.95 -23.74
N VAL A 282 -3.42 -2.53 -23.23
CA VAL A 282 -3.95 -2.18 -21.90
C VAL A 282 -2.95 -2.52 -20.80
N LYS A 283 -2.26 -3.66 -20.86
CA LYS A 283 -1.21 -4.00 -19.89
C LYS A 283 -0.08 -2.97 -19.88
N LEU A 284 0.45 -2.63 -21.05
CA LEU A 284 1.60 -1.72 -21.18
C LEU A 284 1.24 -0.29 -20.77
N VAL A 285 0.09 0.22 -21.19
CA VAL A 285 -0.32 1.59 -20.85
C VAL A 285 -0.60 1.74 -19.37
N THR A 286 -1.19 0.71 -18.76
CA THR A 286 -1.46 0.66 -17.32
C THR A 286 -0.15 0.60 -16.53
N HIS A 287 0.77 -0.29 -16.93
CA HIS A 287 2.10 -0.37 -16.32
C HIS A 287 2.86 0.95 -16.44
N HIS A 288 2.79 1.61 -17.60
CA HIS A 288 3.48 2.88 -17.82
C HIS A 288 2.99 3.98 -16.88
N ARG A 289 1.67 4.15 -16.75
CA ARG A 289 1.06 5.15 -15.87
C ARG A 289 1.30 4.89 -14.39
N MET A 290 1.27 3.62 -13.95
CA MET A 290 1.42 3.27 -12.54
C MET A 290 2.87 3.03 -12.09
N ALA A 291 3.81 2.82 -13.02
CA ALA A 291 5.18 2.45 -12.69
C ALA A 291 6.21 3.27 -13.46
N THR A 292 6.21 3.21 -14.79
CA THR A 292 7.29 3.78 -15.60
C THR A 292 7.42 5.29 -15.41
N GLY A 293 6.30 6.03 -15.42
CA GLY A 293 6.29 7.49 -15.26
C GLY A 293 6.77 8.00 -13.89
N ILE A 294 6.81 7.12 -12.88
CA ILE A 294 7.22 7.44 -11.51
C ILE A 294 8.36 6.54 -11.01
N ARG A 295 9.08 5.87 -11.93
CA ARG A 295 10.03 4.81 -11.57
C ARG A 295 11.16 5.32 -10.69
N SER A 296 11.74 6.48 -11.02
CA SER A 296 12.82 7.08 -10.24
C SER A 296 12.38 7.44 -8.82
N GLN A 297 11.15 7.92 -8.66
CA GLN A 297 10.55 8.27 -7.37
C GLN A 297 10.35 7.02 -6.52
N ILE A 298 9.79 5.96 -7.11
CA ILE A 298 9.61 4.65 -6.47
C ILE A 298 10.98 4.10 -6.05
N ASP A 299 11.97 4.06 -6.95
CA ASP A 299 13.29 3.51 -6.66
C ASP A 299 14.00 4.27 -5.53
N SER A 300 13.93 5.60 -5.52
CA SER A 300 14.45 6.41 -4.42
C SER A 300 13.74 6.10 -3.11
N PHE A 301 12.40 6.06 -3.11
CA PHE A 301 11.61 5.71 -1.93
C PHE A 301 11.97 4.32 -1.38
N LEU A 302 12.02 3.30 -2.24
CA LEU A 302 12.41 1.94 -1.86
C LEU A 302 13.86 1.87 -1.37
N GLY A 303 14.75 2.67 -1.97
CA GLY A 303 16.13 2.82 -1.52
C GLY A 303 16.23 3.31 -0.06
N GLY A 304 15.32 4.18 0.37
CA GLY A 304 15.20 4.61 1.76
C GLY A 304 14.55 3.58 2.67
N LEU A 305 13.40 3.03 2.24
CA LEU A 305 12.61 2.03 2.99
C LEU A 305 13.47 0.80 3.33
N HIS A 306 14.16 0.27 2.33
CA HIS A 306 14.89 -0.99 2.43
C HIS A 306 16.20 -0.90 3.24
N GLN A 307 16.65 0.31 3.61
CA GLN A 307 17.75 0.46 4.56
C GLN A 307 17.36 -0.02 5.97
N LEU A 308 16.07 0.04 6.31
CA LEU A 308 15.56 -0.28 7.64
C LEU A 308 14.78 -1.58 7.69
N VAL A 309 13.97 -1.86 6.67
CA VAL A 309 13.14 -3.07 6.58
C VAL A 309 13.52 -3.82 5.31
N SER A 310 14.00 -5.07 5.42
CA SER A 310 14.39 -5.80 4.22
C SER A 310 13.18 -6.19 3.35
N PRO A 311 13.33 -6.24 2.01
CA PRO A 311 12.27 -6.69 1.10
C PRO A 311 11.71 -8.07 1.46
N GLN A 312 12.59 -8.98 1.91
CA GLN A 312 12.20 -10.34 2.29
C GLN A 312 11.34 -10.37 3.56
N LEU A 313 11.54 -9.43 4.47
CA LEU A 313 10.80 -9.39 5.73
C LEU A 313 9.46 -8.66 5.58
N ILE A 314 9.41 -7.59 4.77
CA ILE A 314 8.16 -6.85 4.52
C ILE A 314 7.20 -7.63 3.58
N SER A 315 7.74 -8.44 2.67
CA SER A 315 6.92 -9.26 1.74
C SER A 315 6.08 -10.34 2.43
N ILE A 316 6.18 -10.52 3.75
CA ILE A 316 5.27 -11.41 4.48
C ILE A 316 3.83 -10.90 4.50
N PHE A 317 3.65 -9.60 4.25
CA PHE A 317 2.36 -8.93 4.17
C PHE A 317 1.90 -8.82 2.72
N ASN A 318 0.59 -8.83 2.51
CA ASN A 318 -0.02 -8.34 1.26
C ASN A 318 -0.18 -6.81 1.29
N GLU A 319 -0.68 -6.22 0.21
CA GLU A 319 -0.81 -4.78 0.05
C GLU A 319 -1.77 -4.14 1.07
N ASN A 320 -2.85 -4.83 1.44
CA ASN A 320 -3.84 -4.35 2.42
C ASN A 320 -3.26 -4.42 3.83
N GLU A 321 -2.58 -5.52 4.16
CA GLU A 321 -1.88 -5.71 5.43
C GLU A 321 -0.75 -4.70 5.63
N LEU A 322 -0.05 -4.31 4.54
CA LEU A 322 0.99 -3.29 4.60
C LEU A 322 0.43 -1.92 4.94
N GLU A 323 -0.74 -1.54 4.40
CA GLU A 323 -1.45 -0.34 4.84
C GLU A 323 -1.75 -0.40 6.34
N LEU A 324 -2.31 -1.51 6.83
CA LEU A 324 -2.61 -1.68 8.26
C LEU A 324 -1.36 -1.67 9.14
N LEU A 325 -0.22 -2.13 8.63
CA LEU A 325 1.07 -2.07 9.34
C LEU A 325 1.58 -0.64 9.49
N ILE A 326 1.35 0.22 8.49
CA ILE A 326 1.79 1.62 8.46
C ILE A 326 0.81 2.52 9.22
N SER A 327 -0.47 2.43 8.89
CA SER A 327 -1.52 3.36 9.36
C SER A 327 -2.24 2.87 10.61
N GLY A 328 -2.15 1.58 10.93
CA GLY A 328 -2.84 0.97 12.04
C GLY A 328 -4.20 0.38 11.63
N MET A 329 -4.82 -0.31 12.59
CA MET A 329 -6.13 -0.93 12.42
C MET A 329 -7.21 0.06 12.92
N PRO A 330 -8.16 0.47 12.07
CA PRO A 330 -9.21 1.41 12.45
C PRO A 330 -10.29 0.72 13.30
N GLU A 331 -10.80 1.43 14.31
CA GLU A 331 -12.07 1.06 14.93
C GLU A 331 -13.23 1.36 13.99
N ILE A 332 -14.00 0.32 13.67
CA ILE A 332 -15.12 0.39 12.74
C ILE A 332 -16.41 0.18 13.52
N ASP A 333 -17.17 1.28 13.62
CA ASP A 333 -18.54 1.27 14.11
C ASP A 333 -19.47 0.74 13.00
N ILE A 334 -19.91 -0.51 13.18
CA ILE A 334 -20.81 -1.18 12.23
C ILE A 334 -22.21 -0.56 12.26
N ASP A 335 -22.64 0.00 13.39
CA ASP A 335 -23.94 0.64 13.49
C ASP A 335 -23.95 1.97 12.73
N ASP A 336 -22.86 2.76 12.83
CA ASP A 336 -22.69 3.97 12.03
C ASP A 336 -22.58 3.66 10.53
N LEU A 337 -21.80 2.65 10.14
CA LEU A 337 -21.72 2.23 8.73
C LEU A 337 -23.10 1.85 8.19
N LYS A 338 -23.85 1.04 8.94
CA LYS A 338 -25.19 0.58 8.57
C LYS A 338 -26.21 1.70 8.48
N ALA A 339 -26.15 2.67 9.39
CA ALA A 339 -27.00 3.86 9.37
C ALA A 339 -26.73 4.75 8.13
N ASN A 340 -25.52 4.68 7.59
CA ASN A 340 -25.08 5.45 6.44
C ASN A 340 -24.89 4.61 5.17
N THR A 341 -25.67 3.53 5.02
CA THR A 341 -25.64 2.68 3.82
C THR A 341 -26.85 2.92 2.92
N ASP A 342 -26.61 3.13 1.63
CA ASP A 342 -27.62 3.14 0.58
C ASP A 342 -27.76 1.75 -0.08
N TYR A 343 -28.95 1.43 -0.56
CA TYR A 343 -29.23 0.14 -1.20
C TYR A 343 -29.83 0.36 -2.58
N ALA A 344 -29.20 -0.23 -3.60
CA ALA A 344 -29.67 -0.16 -4.98
C ALA A 344 -30.18 -1.54 -5.44
N ASN A 345 -31.45 -1.60 -5.87
CA ASN A 345 -32.14 -2.84 -6.23
C ASN A 345 -32.22 -3.89 -5.10
N TYR A 346 -32.00 -3.44 -3.87
CA TYR A 346 -32.24 -4.14 -2.61
C TYR A 346 -33.07 -3.26 -1.68
N LYS A 347 -33.78 -3.89 -0.74
CA LYS A 347 -34.38 -3.23 0.42
C LYS A 347 -33.61 -3.62 1.68
N PRO A 348 -33.55 -2.75 2.71
CA PRO A 348 -32.95 -3.11 4.01
C PRO A 348 -33.56 -4.35 4.66
N THR A 349 -34.81 -4.68 4.29
CA THR A 349 -35.55 -5.85 4.78
C THR A 349 -35.25 -7.15 4.02
N ASP A 350 -34.52 -7.09 2.92
CA ASP A 350 -34.21 -8.28 2.13
C ASP A 350 -33.27 -9.21 2.90
N ASN A 351 -33.47 -10.52 2.74
CA ASN A 351 -32.69 -11.52 3.49
C ASN A 351 -31.19 -11.40 3.23
N VAL A 352 -30.79 -11.11 1.98
CA VAL A 352 -29.38 -10.91 1.61
C VAL A 352 -28.75 -9.76 2.40
N ILE A 353 -29.47 -8.65 2.57
CA ILE A 353 -28.98 -7.51 3.35
C ILE A 353 -28.89 -7.84 4.85
N ARG A 354 -29.87 -8.57 5.40
CA ARG A 354 -29.80 -9.04 6.80
C ARG A 354 -28.61 -9.98 7.02
N TRP A 355 -28.38 -10.91 6.09
CA TRP A 355 -27.24 -11.82 6.14
C TRP A 355 -25.91 -11.09 6.04
N PHE A 356 -25.81 -10.10 5.14
CA PHE A 356 -24.65 -9.24 5.02
C PHE A 356 -24.31 -8.57 6.36
N TRP A 357 -25.27 -7.93 7.02
CA TRP A 357 -25.00 -7.29 8.31
C TRP A 357 -24.69 -8.29 9.42
N ASN A 358 -25.37 -9.44 9.46
CA ASN A 358 -25.04 -10.49 10.42
C ASN A 358 -23.59 -10.97 10.25
N ALA A 359 -23.11 -11.13 9.01
CA ALA A 359 -21.72 -11.44 8.71
C ALA A 359 -20.78 -10.32 9.19
N MET A 360 -21.10 -9.06 8.90
CA MET A 360 -20.30 -7.90 9.35
C MET A 360 -20.15 -7.83 10.88
N TYR A 361 -21.20 -8.13 11.65
CA TYR A 361 -21.10 -8.20 13.11
C TYR A 361 -20.26 -9.40 13.59
N SER A 362 -20.27 -10.51 12.84
CA SER A 362 -19.47 -11.70 13.16
C SER A 362 -17.98 -11.56 12.82
N PHE A 363 -17.63 -10.63 11.92
CA PHE A 363 -16.25 -10.36 11.54
C PHE A 363 -15.43 -9.86 12.73
N THR A 364 -14.20 -10.38 12.80
CA THR A 364 -13.13 -9.85 13.64
C THR A 364 -12.81 -8.40 13.27
N HIS A 365 -12.08 -7.72 14.16
CA HIS A 365 -11.65 -6.34 13.93
C HIS A 365 -10.80 -6.19 12.65
N GLU A 366 -9.97 -7.20 12.36
CA GLU A 366 -9.15 -7.27 11.14
C GLU A 366 -10.01 -7.46 9.89
N GLU A 367 -10.94 -8.43 9.91
CA GLU A 367 -11.85 -8.67 8.78
C GLU A 367 -12.72 -7.45 8.46
N ARG A 368 -13.11 -6.67 9.47
CA ARG A 368 -13.80 -5.38 9.27
C ARG A 368 -12.90 -4.37 8.57
N ALA A 369 -11.64 -4.24 8.97
CA ALA A 369 -10.69 -3.32 8.33
C ALA A 369 -10.43 -3.70 6.87
N LEU A 370 -10.23 -5.00 6.61
CA LEU A 370 -10.08 -5.54 5.25
C LEU A 370 -11.35 -5.31 4.41
N PHE A 371 -12.53 -5.43 5.01
CA PHE A 371 -13.78 -5.11 4.33
C PHE A 371 -13.85 -3.63 3.93
N ILE A 372 -13.50 -2.70 4.83
CA ILE A 372 -13.48 -1.27 4.50
C ILE A 372 -12.47 -0.97 3.39
N GLN A 373 -11.27 -1.56 3.42
CA GLN A 373 -10.31 -1.47 2.33
C GLN A 373 -10.87 -2.00 1.01
N PHE A 374 -11.59 -3.13 1.06
CA PHE A 374 -12.18 -3.75 -0.13
C PHE A 374 -13.24 -2.84 -0.78
N VAL A 375 -14.05 -2.13 0.00
CA VAL A 375 -15.16 -1.32 -0.52
C VAL A 375 -14.86 0.17 -0.68
N THR A 376 -13.79 0.69 -0.07
CA THR A 376 -13.43 2.13 -0.11
C THR A 376 -12.00 2.40 -0.59
N GLY A 377 -11.20 1.35 -0.82
CA GLY A 377 -9.83 1.47 -1.30
C GLY A 377 -8.79 1.83 -0.23
N THR A 378 -9.21 2.09 1.01
CA THR A 378 -8.33 2.42 2.15
C THR A 378 -8.92 1.91 3.47
N SER A 379 -8.12 1.81 4.51
CA SER A 379 -8.59 1.58 5.88
C SER A 379 -8.98 2.86 6.62
N LYS A 380 -8.81 4.04 6.00
CA LYS A 380 -9.11 5.33 6.63
C LYS A 380 -10.62 5.52 6.86
N VAL A 381 -11.01 5.72 8.11
CA VAL A 381 -12.38 6.08 8.49
C VAL A 381 -12.47 7.61 8.63
N PRO A 382 -13.48 8.28 8.05
CA PRO A 382 -13.67 9.71 8.21
C PRO A 382 -13.86 10.10 9.68
N LEU A 383 -13.28 11.22 10.10
CA LEU A 383 -13.40 11.71 11.48
C LEU A 383 -14.85 11.98 11.91
N GLU A 384 -15.71 12.34 10.95
CA GLU A 384 -17.14 12.58 11.18
C GLU A 384 -18.00 11.30 11.07
N GLY A 385 -17.38 10.12 10.92
CA GLY A 385 -18.06 8.85 10.69
C GLY A 385 -18.45 8.63 9.23
N PHE A 386 -19.12 7.51 8.95
CA PHE A 386 -19.43 7.03 7.59
C PHE A 386 -20.42 7.92 6.83
N LYS A 387 -21.10 8.86 7.50
CA LYS A 387 -21.89 9.91 6.83
C LYS A 387 -21.05 10.83 5.94
N ALA A 388 -19.77 10.99 6.27
CA ALA A 388 -18.82 11.87 5.61
C ALA A 388 -17.84 11.08 4.73
N LEU A 389 -18.21 9.85 4.35
CA LEU A 389 -17.40 9.07 3.43
C LEU A 389 -17.27 9.81 2.10
N GLU A 390 -16.03 9.96 1.62
CA GLU A 390 -15.71 10.65 0.38
C GLU A 390 -15.55 9.64 -0.76
N GLY A 391 -16.04 10.01 -1.94
CA GLY A 391 -15.78 9.33 -3.19
C GLY A 391 -15.46 10.35 -4.28
N MET A 392 -15.34 9.87 -5.53
CA MET A 392 -14.88 10.66 -6.67
C MET A 392 -15.70 11.92 -6.99
N ARG A 393 -16.93 12.03 -6.46
CA ARG A 393 -17.83 13.16 -6.71
C ARG A 393 -18.17 13.91 -5.42
N GLY A 394 -17.28 13.84 -4.43
CA GLY A 394 -17.50 14.37 -3.08
C GLY A 394 -18.10 13.32 -2.14
N THR A 395 -18.89 13.76 -1.16
CA THR A 395 -19.47 12.85 -0.16
C THR A 395 -20.34 11.77 -0.81
N GLN A 396 -19.95 10.51 -0.65
CA GLN A 396 -20.62 9.34 -1.19
C GLN A 396 -20.72 8.27 -0.11
N LYS A 397 -21.96 7.95 0.28
CA LYS A 397 -22.24 6.88 1.24
C LYS A 397 -21.86 5.51 0.68
N PHE A 398 -21.57 4.58 1.59
CA PHE A 398 -21.43 3.18 1.25
C PHE A 398 -22.72 2.67 0.59
N ASN A 399 -22.60 1.95 -0.53
CA ASN A 399 -23.76 1.52 -1.31
C ASN A 399 -23.67 0.04 -1.69
N ILE A 400 -24.75 -0.71 -1.47
CA ILE A 400 -24.86 -2.13 -1.84
C ILE A 400 -25.81 -2.29 -3.03
N HIS A 401 -25.26 -2.78 -4.14
CA HIS A 401 -26.01 -3.04 -5.37
C HIS A 401 -26.31 -4.52 -5.54
N LYS A 402 -27.50 -4.82 -6.06
CA LYS A 402 -27.81 -6.19 -6.52
C LYS A 402 -27.13 -6.47 -7.85
N ALA A 403 -26.17 -7.40 -7.84
CA ALA A 403 -25.65 -8.01 -9.06
C ALA A 403 -26.70 -8.96 -9.65
N PHE A 404 -27.06 -8.77 -10.93
CA PHE A 404 -28.01 -9.63 -11.65
C PHE A 404 -27.35 -10.83 -12.33
N GLY A 405 -26.06 -11.05 -12.08
CA GLY A 405 -25.27 -12.16 -12.63
C GLY A 405 -25.42 -13.48 -11.87
N SER A 406 -24.50 -14.41 -12.15
CA SER A 406 -24.44 -15.73 -11.51
C SER A 406 -24.23 -15.61 -9.99
N SER A 407 -24.98 -16.40 -9.21
CA SER A 407 -24.80 -16.49 -7.75
C SER A 407 -23.51 -17.22 -7.33
N ALA A 408 -22.75 -17.78 -8.29
CA ALA A 408 -21.47 -18.43 -8.04
C ALA A 408 -20.29 -17.44 -8.01
N SER A 409 -20.49 -16.20 -8.47
CA SER A 409 -19.47 -15.17 -8.47
C SER A 409 -19.27 -14.60 -7.05
N LEU A 410 -18.03 -14.24 -6.73
CA LEU A 410 -17.72 -13.50 -5.50
C LEU A 410 -18.31 -12.08 -5.57
N PRO A 411 -18.56 -11.44 -4.41
CA PRO A 411 -18.86 -10.02 -4.37
C PRO A 411 -17.75 -9.21 -5.05
N THR A 412 -18.13 -8.20 -5.82
CA THR A 412 -17.22 -7.23 -6.43
C THR A 412 -17.41 -5.86 -5.78
N ALA A 413 -16.36 -5.05 -5.78
CA ALA A 413 -16.39 -3.68 -5.27
C ALA A 413 -15.81 -2.72 -6.31
N HIS A 414 -16.35 -1.51 -6.30
CA HIS A 414 -15.82 -0.34 -7.00
C HIS A 414 -15.59 0.71 -5.90
N THR A 415 -14.33 0.94 -5.58
CA THR A 415 -13.89 1.70 -4.40
C THR A 415 -14.01 3.20 -4.57
#